data_AF-M5UD54-F1
#
_entry.id   AF-M5UD54-F1
#
_cell.length_a   1.000
_cell.length_b   1.000
_cell.length_c   1.000
_cell.angle_alpha   90.00
_cell.angle_beta   90.00
_cell.angle_gamma   90.00
#
_symmetry.space_group_name_H-M   'P 1'
#
loop_
_entity.id
_entity.type
_entity.pdbx_description
1 polymer ?
#
loop_
_entity_poly.entity_id
_entity_poly.type
_entity_poly.pdbx_seq_one_letter_code
_entity_poly.pdbx_strand_id
1 'polypeptide(L)'
;MFEELKAYADLTSVGSYCVVFDTIVETLPSDMYPDRTWGPGNSPKSAVDAFLADRDDFVVDTAIDNQLLISVAPGGYLRRVS
;
A
#
# COMPACT_ATOMS: atom_id res chain seq x y z
N MET A 1 -6.94 -3.13 8.07
CA MET A 1 -6.33 -2.99 6.73
C MET A 1 -5.35 -4.11 6.41
N PHE A 2 -4.36 -4.42 7.25
CA PHE A 2 -3.42 -5.53 6.98
C PHE A 2 -4.10 -6.87 6.67
N GLU A 3 -5.05 -7.31 7.49
CA GLU A 3 -5.79 -8.56 7.24
C GLU A 3 -6.65 -8.51 5.97
N GLU A 4 -7.16 -7.33 5.60
CA GLU A 4 -7.91 -7.12 4.37
C GLU A 4 -7.00 -7.25 3.14
N LEU A 5 -5.82 -6.63 3.18
CA LEU A 5 -4.81 -6.76 2.14
C LEU A 5 -4.42 -8.22 1.93
N LYS A 6 -4.19 -8.99 3.01
CA LYS A 6 -3.87 -10.43 2.91
C LYS A 6 -5.00 -11.21 2.24
N ALA A 7 -6.24 -10.97 2.62
CA ALA A 7 -7.39 -11.65 2.04
C ALA A 7 -7.53 -11.39 0.53
N TYR A 8 -7.27 -10.16 0.08
CA TYR A 8 -7.34 -9.82 -1.35
C TYR A 8 -6.08 -10.23 -2.14
N ALA A 9 -4.91 -10.22 -1.51
CA ALA A 9 -3.65 -10.58 -2.17
C ALA A 9 -3.68 -12.01 -2.73
N ASP A 10 -4.24 -12.97 -1.97
CA ASP A 10 -4.32 -14.36 -2.42
C ASP A 10 -5.24 -14.56 -3.63
N LEU A 11 -6.17 -13.63 -3.88
CA LEU A 11 -7.05 -13.62 -5.06
C LEU A 11 -6.38 -12.98 -6.28
N THR A 12 -5.20 -12.38 -6.13
CA THR A 12 -4.47 -11.71 -7.21
C THR A 12 -3.66 -12.73 -8.01
N SER A 13 -3.87 -12.81 -9.32
CA SER A 13 -3.07 -13.67 -10.21
C SER A 13 -1.65 -13.15 -10.42
N VAL A 14 -0.71 -14.06 -10.72
CA VAL A 14 0.67 -13.68 -11.09
C VAL A 14 0.66 -12.73 -12.28
N GLY A 15 1.43 -11.65 -12.19
CA GLY A 15 1.48 -10.57 -13.19
C GLY A 15 0.37 -9.53 -13.05
N SER A 16 -0.61 -9.74 -12.18
CA SER A 16 -1.65 -8.76 -11.83
C SER A 16 -1.26 -7.96 -10.59
N TYR A 17 -2.15 -7.03 -10.19
CA TYR A 17 -1.88 -6.08 -9.11
C TYR A 17 -2.92 -6.21 -8.00
N CYS A 18 -2.43 -6.11 -6.76
CA CYS A 18 -3.24 -5.76 -5.60
C CYS A 18 -2.91 -4.28 -5.28
N VAL A 19 -3.90 -3.39 -5.42
CA VAL A 19 -3.68 -1.95 -5.30
C VAL A 19 -4.21 -1.46 -3.96
N VAL A 20 -3.33 -0.83 -3.18
CA VAL A 20 -3.64 -0.24 -1.88
C VAL A 20 -3.71 1.28 -2.02
N PHE A 21 -4.89 1.85 -1.77
CA PHE A 21 -5.11 3.29 -1.83
C PHE A 21 -4.73 4.00 -0.52
N ASP A 22 -4.65 5.34 -0.61
CA ASP A 22 -4.42 6.26 0.51
C ASP A 22 -3.11 6.04 1.27
N THR A 23 -2.11 5.40 0.65
CA THR A 23 -0.77 5.24 1.25
C THR A 23 -0.06 6.58 1.46
N ILE A 24 -0.50 7.65 0.78
CA ILE A 24 -0.01 9.01 1.03
C ILE A 24 -0.24 9.49 2.48
N VAL A 25 -1.24 8.93 3.18
CA VAL A 25 -1.56 9.26 4.58
C VAL A 25 -0.35 9.17 5.50
N GLU A 26 0.59 8.27 5.21
CA GLU A 26 1.84 8.13 5.97
C GLU A 26 2.72 9.38 5.94
N THR A 27 2.64 10.16 4.87
CA THR A 27 3.47 11.37 4.64
C THR A 27 2.73 12.67 4.94
N LEU A 28 1.44 12.60 5.23
CA LEU A 28 0.65 13.77 5.62
C LEU A 28 0.98 14.18 7.06
N PRO A 29 0.83 15.47 7.40
CA PRO A 29 0.91 15.93 8.78
C PRO A 29 -0.02 15.12 9.70
N SER A 30 0.49 14.72 10.86
CA SER A 30 -0.26 13.88 11.82
C SER A 30 -1.52 14.56 12.37
N ASP A 31 -1.59 15.88 12.31
CA ASP A 31 -2.72 16.71 12.75
C ASP A 31 -3.71 17.05 11.62
N MET A 32 -3.47 16.58 10.39
CA MET A 32 -4.35 16.84 9.25
C MET A 32 -5.74 16.19 9.43
N TYR A 33 -5.80 15.05 10.13
CA TYR A 33 -7.04 14.31 10.41
C TYR A 33 -7.15 13.95 11.91
N PRO A 34 -7.39 14.92 12.79
CA PRO A 34 -7.28 14.73 14.23
C PRO A 34 -8.35 13.81 14.83
N ASP A 35 -9.51 13.69 14.17
CA ASP A 35 -10.64 12.87 14.64
C ASP A 35 -10.62 11.42 14.13
N ARG A 36 -9.56 11.02 13.40
CA ARG A 36 -9.41 9.65 12.87
C ARG A 36 -8.65 8.77 13.85
N THR A 37 -8.98 7.48 13.85
CA THR A 37 -8.28 6.45 14.64
C THR A 37 -7.01 5.93 13.96
N TRP A 38 -6.64 6.51 12.82
CA TRP A 38 -5.52 6.13 11.96
C TRP A 38 -4.80 7.38 11.44
N GLY A 39 -3.54 7.22 11.04
CA GLY A 39 -2.63 8.29 10.62
C GLY A 39 -1.23 7.74 10.36
N PRO A 40 -0.19 8.58 10.25
CA PRO A 40 1.19 8.11 10.13
C PRO A 40 1.55 7.09 11.21
N GLY A 41 2.22 5.99 10.83
CA GLY A 41 2.54 4.85 11.70
C GLY A 41 1.39 3.85 11.94
N ASN A 42 0.16 4.18 11.57
CA ASN A 42 -1.00 3.28 11.55
C ASN A 42 -1.86 3.59 10.32
N SER A 43 -1.24 3.51 9.14
CA SER A 43 -1.79 3.90 7.84
C SER A 43 -1.85 2.73 6.85
N PRO A 44 -2.50 2.89 5.68
CA PRO A 44 -2.39 1.94 4.58
C PRO A 44 -0.94 1.59 4.20
N LYS A 45 -0.03 2.56 4.24
CA LYS A 45 1.39 2.33 3.92
C LYS A 45 2.06 1.42 4.94
N SER A 46 1.76 1.59 6.23
CA SER A 46 2.28 0.70 7.29
C SER A 46 1.80 -0.74 7.11
N ALA A 47 0.58 -0.95 6.61
CA ALA A 47 0.07 -2.28 6.28
C ALA A 47 0.78 -2.89 5.04
N VAL A 48 1.09 -2.07 4.02
CA VAL A 48 1.89 -2.50 2.86
C VAL A 48 3.29 -2.92 3.30
N ASP A 49 3.94 -2.13 4.16
CA ASP A 49 5.29 -2.42 4.63
C ASP A 49 5.36 -3.73 5.43
N ALA A 50 4.40 -3.95 6.33
CA ALA A 50 4.28 -5.21 7.05
C ALA A 50 3.99 -6.39 6.10
N PHE A 51 3.16 -6.17 5.08
CA PHE A 51 2.80 -7.22 4.12
C PHE A 51 3.99 -7.66 3.27
N LEU A 52 4.79 -6.72 2.78
CA LEU A 52 5.98 -7.00 1.98
C LEU A 52 7.13 -7.57 2.82
N ALA A 53 7.17 -7.31 4.13
CA ALA A 53 8.13 -7.94 5.02
C ALA A 53 7.86 -9.45 5.21
N ASP A 54 6.59 -9.87 5.09
CA ASP A 54 6.15 -11.25 5.29
C ASP A 54 5.90 -12.02 3.96
N ARG A 55 6.00 -11.35 2.80
CA ARG A 55 5.69 -11.94 1.48
C ARG A 55 6.68 -11.57 0.39
N ASP A 56 7.30 -12.59 -0.17
CA ASP A 56 8.34 -12.47 -1.21
C ASP A 56 7.75 -12.51 -2.64
N ASP A 57 6.47 -12.83 -2.79
CA ASP A 57 5.78 -12.99 -4.06
C ASP A 57 5.10 -11.70 -4.57
N PHE A 58 5.27 -10.59 -3.86
CA PHE A 58 4.81 -9.27 -4.27
C PHE A 58 5.95 -8.25 -4.27
N VAL A 59 5.90 -7.31 -5.22
CA VAL A 59 6.81 -6.17 -5.27
C VAL A 59 6.05 -4.88 -5.56
N VAL A 60 6.54 -3.77 -5.03
CA VAL A 60 6.02 -2.44 -5.42
C VAL A 60 6.44 -2.15 -6.87
N ASP A 61 5.48 -1.79 -7.72
CA ASP A 61 5.77 -1.31 -9.06
C ASP A 61 6.15 0.18 -9.04
N THR A 62 7.45 0.42 -8.88
CA THR A 62 7.99 1.78 -8.87
C THR A 62 7.87 2.48 -10.23
N ALA A 63 7.67 1.75 -11.33
CA ALA A 63 7.51 2.38 -12.64
C ALA A 63 6.16 3.12 -12.71
N ILE A 64 5.11 2.54 -12.13
CA ILE A 64 3.79 3.20 -12.01
C ILE A 64 3.89 4.40 -11.07
N ASP A 65 4.51 4.24 -9.89
CA ASP A 65 4.69 5.35 -8.95
C ASP A 65 5.44 6.53 -9.59
N ASN A 66 6.52 6.26 -10.34
CA ASN A 66 7.34 7.29 -10.97
C ASN A 66 6.68 7.96 -12.19
N GLN A 67 5.67 7.33 -12.79
CA GLN A 67 4.87 7.96 -13.84
C GLN A 67 3.86 8.97 -13.28
N LEU A 68 3.43 8.78 -12.04
CA LEU A 68 2.44 9.63 -11.38
C LEU A 68 3.14 10.77 -10.64
N LEU A 69 3.20 11.96 -11.27
CA LEU A 69 3.76 13.17 -10.66
C LEU A 69 3.13 13.51 -9.29
N ILE A 70 1.87 13.11 -9.09
CA ILE A 70 1.15 13.14 -7.82
C ILE A 70 0.31 11.86 -7.75
N SER A 71 0.49 11.08 -6.68
CA SER A 71 -0.30 9.87 -6.42
C SER A 71 -0.87 9.92 -5.01
N VAL A 72 -2.11 9.45 -4.84
CA VAL A 72 -2.71 9.20 -3.51
C VAL A 72 -2.29 7.84 -2.96
N ALA A 73 -1.69 7.00 -3.80
CA ALA A 73 -1.26 5.64 -3.49
C ALA A 73 0.25 5.41 -3.77
N PRO A 74 1.19 6.30 -3.35
CA PRO A 74 2.61 6.05 -3.52
C PRO A 74 3.03 4.75 -2.82
N GLY A 75 3.65 3.83 -3.55
CA GLY A 75 4.02 2.49 -3.06
C GLY A 75 2.83 1.54 -2.91
N GLY A 76 1.64 1.93 -3.35
CA GLY A 76 0.40 1.15 -3.22
C GLY A 76 0.16 0.14 -4.35
N TYR A 77 0.90 0.22 -5.45
CA TYR A 77 0.76 -0.70 -6.58
C TYR A 77 1.61 -1.95 -6.37
N LEU A 78 1.03 -3.00 -5.80
CA LEU A 78 1.73 -4.25 -5.52
C LEU A 78 1.51 -5.25 -6.66
N ARG A 79 2.57 -5.55 -7.41
CA ARG A 79 2.54 -6.55 -8.49
C ARG A 79 2.89 -7.92 -7.92
N ARG A 80 2.06 -8.92 -8.20
CA ARG A 80 2.37 -10.31 -7.87
C ARG A 80 3.38 -10.89 -8.86
N VAL A 81 4.51 -11.39 -8.38
CA VAL A 81 5.61 -11.90 -9.20
C VAL A 81 5.74 -13.42 -9.21
N SER A 82 5.14 -14.11 -8.23
CA SER A 82 5.14 -15.58 -8.15
C SER A 82 3.92 -16.17 -7.45
#